data_AF-A0A935S707-F1
#
_entry.id   AF-A0A935S707-F1
#
_cell.length_a   1.000
_cell.length_b   1.000
_cell.length_c   1.000
_cell.angle_alpha   90.00
_cell.angle_beta   90.00
_cell.angle_gamma   90.00
#
_symmetry.space_group_name_H-M   'P 1'
#
loop_
_entity.id
_entity.type
_entity.pdbx_description
1 polymer ?
#
loop_
_entity_poly.entity_id
_entity_poly.type
_entity_poly.pdbx_seq_one_letter_code
_entity_poly.pdbx_strand_id
1 'polypeptide(L)' 'MVAIIDYGMGNVASVQKALNFLKIESAITSDPELIEKSDVIILPGVGSFYKA' A
#
# COMPACT_ATOMS: atom_id res chain seq x y z
N MET A 1 -1.94 7.68 9.81
CA MET A 1 -0.96 6.97 8.98
C MET A 1 -1.66 6.01 8.00
N VAL A 2 -1.30 6.06 6.72
CA VAL A 2 -1.83 5.15 5.68
C VAL A 2 -0.92 3.93 5.52
N ALA A 3 -1.46 2.71 5.66
CA ALA A 3 -0.72 1.48 5.37
C ALA A 3 -0.87 1.10 3.89
N ILE A 4 0.24 0.94 3.18
CA ILE A 4 0.29 0.40 1.82
C ILE A 4 0.70 -1.07 1.93
N ILE A 5 -0.19 -1.99 1.61
CA ILE A 5 0.08 -3.42 1.74
C ILE A 5 1.07 -3.86 0.66
N ASP A 6 2.23 -4.35 1.09
CA ASP A 6 3.17 -5.04 0.20
C ASP A 6 2.90 -6.55 0.20
N TYR A 7 2.36 -7.05 -0.91
CA TYR A 7 2.08 -8.47 -1.14
C TYR A 7 2.97 -9.06 -2.25
N GLY A 8 4.10 -8.43 -2.57
CA GLY A 8 5.12 -8.95 -3.50
C GLY A 8 4.83 -8.74 -4.99
N MET A 9 3.68 -8.17 -5.34
CA MET A 9 3.32 -7.73 -6.69
C MET A 9 2.65 -6.36 -6.59
N GLY A 10 3.05 -5.36 -7.38
CA GLY A 10 2.42 -4.05 -7.28
C GLY A 10 3.30 -2.89 -7.69
N ASN A 11 2.67 -1.73 -7.85
CA ASN A 11 3.36 -0.45 -7.99
C ASN A 11 3.33 0.33 -6.66
N VAL A 12 3.69 -0.35 -5.55
CA VAL A 12 3.73 0.22 -4.18
C VAL A 12 4.56 1.50 -4.13
N ALA A 13 5.65 1.57 -4.90
CA ALA A 13 6.52 2.73 -4.95
C ALA A 13 5.87 3.97 -5.58
N SER A 14 5.05 3.81 -6.63
CA SER A 14 4.30 4.95 -7.18
C SER A 14 3.21 5.43 -6.25
N VAL A 15 2.53 4.51 -5.55
CA VAL A 15 1.52 4.88 -4.55
C VAL A 15 2.18 5.68 -3.41
N GLN A 16 3.29 5.18 -2.88
CA GLN A 16 4.07 5.89 -1.86
C GLN A 16 4.54 7.27 -2.35
N LYS A 17 5.01 7.38 -3.60
CA LYS A 17 5.39 8.67 -4.19
C LYS A 17 4.20 9.65 -4.27
N ALA A 18 3.03 9.18 -4.67
CA ALA A 18 1.83 10.01 -4.72
C ALA A 18 1.42 10.51 -3.33
N LEU A 19 1.45 9.64 -2.32
CA LEU A 19 1.15 10.02 -0.93
C LEU A 19 2.20 11.00 -0.37
N ASN A 20 3.48 10.78 -0.67
CA ASN A 20 4.55 11.71 -0.29
C ASN A 20 4.37 13.09 -0.94
N PHE A 21 3.97 13.14 -2.22
CA PHE A 21 3.67 14.39 -2.92
C PHE A 21 2.50 15.14 -2.26
N LEU A 22 1.48 14.42 -1.82
CA LEU A 22 0.35 14.95 -1.06
C LEU A 22 0.67 15.26 0.42
N LYS A 23 1.91 14.99 0.86
CA LYS A 23 2.36 15.12 2.26
C LYS A 23 1.53 14.27 3.24
N ILE A 24 1.06 13.12 2.77
CA ILE A 24 0.32 12.14 3.57
C ILE A 24 1.30 11.13 4.14
N GLU A 25 1.30 11.02 5.46
CA GLU A 25 2.11 10.02 6.17
C GLU A 25 1.63 8.61 5.84
N SER A 26 2.54 7.80 5.28
CA SER A 26 2.24 6.47 4.80
C SER A 26 3.43 5.53 4.96
N ALA A 27 3.14 4.25 5.17
CA ALA A 27 4.13 3.20 5.35
C ALA A 27 3.80 2.00 4.46
N ILE A 28 4.80 1.52 3.72
CA ILE A 28 4.73 0.24 3.01
C ILE A 28 4.98 -0.87 4.05
N THR A 29 4.04 -1.80 4.19
CA THR A 29 4.15 -2.85 5.19
C THR A 29 3.39 -4.12 4.80
N SER A 30 3.88 -5.25 5.32
CA SER A 30 3.20 -6.55 5.31
C SER A 30 2.89 -7.02 6.74
N ASP A 31 3.21 -6.20 7.75
CA ASP A 31 3.03 -6.49 9.17
C ASP A 31 1.56 -6.28 9.58
N PRO A 32 0.85 -7.33 10.03
CA PRO A 32 -0.53 -7.22 10.48
C PRO A 32 -0.74 -6.20 11.60
N GLU A 33 0.22 -6.06 12.53
CA GLU A 33 0.07 -5.13 13.64
C GLU A 33 0.13 -3.67 13.18
N LEU A 34 0.97 -3.38 12.19
CA LEU A 34 1.08 -2.03 11.62
C LEU A 34 -0.15 -1.69 10.76
N ILE A 35 -0.71 -2.69 10.08
CA ILE A 35 -1.94 -2.57 9.31
C ILE A 35 -3.14 -2.31 10.23
N GLU A 36 -3.28 -3.05 11.33
CA GLU A 36 -4.35 -2.83 12.31
C GLU A 36 -4.30 -1.45 12.96
N LYS A 37 -3.10 -0.90 13.18
CA LYS A 37 -2.90 0.44 13.76
C LYS A 37 -3.06 1.58 12.75
N SER A 38 -3.27 1.29 11.47
CA SER A 38 -3.39 2.31 10.43
C SER A 38 -4.81 2.86 10.33
N ASP A 39 -4.93 4.15 10.01
CA ASP A 39 -6.25 4.79 9.84
C ASP A 39 -6.89 4.43 8.50
N VAL A 40 -6.05 4.14 7.51
CA VAL A 40 -6.45 3.85 6.13
C VAL A 40 -5.51 2.79 5.56
N ILE A 41 -6.08 1.83 4.86
CA ILE A 41 -5.35 0.76 4.20
C ILE A 41 -5.48 0.92 2.69
N ILE A 42 -4.35 0.83 1.98
CA ILE A 42 -4.29 0.76 0.52
C ILE A 42 -3.76 -0.62 0.15
N LEU A 43 -4.56 -1.38 -0.58
CA LEU A 43 -4.14 -2.61 -1.23
C LEU A 43 -3.82 -2.29 -2.70
N PRO A 44 -2.54 -2.15 -3.08
CA PRO A 44 -2.16 -1.89 -4.46
C PRO A 44 -2.53 -3.08 -5.35
N GLY A 45 -2.60 -2.85 -6.66
CA GLY A 45 -2.98 -3.86 -7.65
C GLY A 45 -2.29 -3.58 -8.97
N VAL A 46 -1.60 -4.57 -9.55
CA VAL A 46 -1.10 -4.50 -10.93
C VAL A 46 -1.35 -5.83 -11.62
N GLY A 47 -1.76 -5.78 -12.89
CA GLY A 47 -2.04 -6.96 -13.71
C GLY A 47 -3.52 -7.24 -13.95
N SER A 48 -3.78 -8.31 -14.73
CA SER A 48 -5.12 -8.81 -15.04
C SER A 48 -5.50 -9.89 -14.04
N PHE A 49 -6.72 -9.86 -13.52
CA PHE A 49 -7.28 -10.91 -12.64
C PHE A 49 -7.47 -12.27 -13.35
N TYR A 50 -7.13 -12.37 -14.65
CA TYR A 50 -7.32 -13.58 -15.44
C TYR A 50 -6.09 -14.50 -15.44
N LYS A 51 -6.03 -15.36 -14.43
CA LYS A 51 -5.79 -16.81 -14.53
C LYS A 51 -5.90 -17.40 -13.12
N ALA A 52 -7.13 -17.74 -12.74
CA ALA A 52 -7.41 -18.80 -11.77
C ALA A 52 -7.82 -20.04 -12.59
#